data_AF-A0A0B8Q9F5-F1
#
_entry.id   AF-A0A0B8Q9F5-F1
#
_cell.length_a   1.000
_cell.length_b   1.000
_cell.length_c   1.000
_cell.angle_alpha   90.00
_cell.angle_beta   90.00
_cell.angle_gamma   90.00
#
_symmetry.space_group_name_H-M   'P 1'
#
loop_
_entity.id
_entity.type
_entity.pdbx_description
1 polymer ?
#
loop_
_entity_poly.entity_id
_entity_poly.type
_entity_poly.pdbx_seq_one_letter_code
_entity_poly.pdbx_strand_id
1 'polypeptide(L)'
;MKLFKTALVTSALVAASFGAAASTTINGAGATFPHPIYAKWAEQYQKETGVKINYQAIGSGGGIRQITANTVDFGATDAPLTIEELNKEGMIQFPMVMVLSFQLLTSLALTQVKLN
;
A
#
# COMPACT_ATOMS: atom_id res chain seq x y z
N MET A 1 -48.68 19.69 23.44
CA MET A 1 -47.36 19.13 23.82
C MET A 1 -47.04 17.74 23.29
N LYS A 2 -48.01 16.86 22.96
CA LYS A 2 -47.71 15.50 22.44
C LYS A 2 -47.17 15.50 21.00
N LEU A 3 -47.71 16.36 20.12
CA LEU A 3 -47.30 16.47 18.70
C LEU A 3 -45.87 16.98 18.48
N PHE A 4 -45.38 17.85 19.38
CA PHE A 4 -44.00 18.38 19.32
C PHE A 4 -42.95 17.31 19.68
N LYS A 5 -43.30 16.35 20.54
CA LYS A 5 -42.40 15.25 20.91
C LYS A 5 -42.25 14.23 19.79
N THR A 6 -43.33 13.99 19.03
CA THR A 6 -43.31 13.06 17.90
C THR A 6 -42.46 13.60 16.74
N ALA A 7 -42.57 14.90 16.45
CA ALA A 7 -41.78 15.56 15.40
C ALA A 7 -40.26 15.54 15.71
N LEU A 8 -39.88 15.68 16.99
CA LEU A 8 -38.49 15.65 17.46
C LEU A 8 -37.84 14.27 17.35
N VAL A 9 -38.62 13.20 17.54
CA VAL A 9 -38.13 11.82 17.43
C VAL A 9 -37.93 11.43 15.96
N THR A 10 -38.82 11.88 15.06
CA THR A 10 -38.68 11.61 13.62
C THR A 10 -37.50 12.35 12.97
N SER A 11 -37.16 13.55 13.43
CA SER A 11 -36.00 14.30 12.89
C SER A 11 -34.65 13.72 13.33
N ALA A 12 -34.59 13.08 14.51
CA ALA A 12 -33.37 12.40 14.98
C ALA A 12 -33.05 11.12 14.21
N LEU A 13 -34.07 10.39 13.71
CA LEU A 13 -33.85 9.19 12.88
C LEU A 13 -33.36 9.51 11.46
N VAL A 14 -33.76 10.64 10.88
CA VAL A 14 -33.30 11.06 9.54
C VAL A 14 -31.86 11.61 9.57
N ALA A 15 -31.42 12.16 10.71
CA ALA A 15 -30.03 12.59 10.88
C ALA A 15 -29.04 11.41 10.98
N ALA A 16 -29.49 10.23 11.42
CA ALA A 16 -28.66 9.02 11.54
C ALA A 16 -28.46 8.29 10.20
N SER A 17 -29.19 8.66 9.14
CA SER A 17 -29.01 8.09 7.79
C SER A 17 -27.94 8.76 6.93
N PHE A 18 -27.29 9.81 7.43
CA PHE A 18 -26.05 10.30 6.82
C PHE A 18 -24.93 9.34 7.22
N GLY A 19 -24.75 8.29 6.41
CA GLY A 19 -23.72 7.28 6.58
C GLY A 19 -22.38 7.95 6.82
N ALA A 20 -21.80 7.72 8.00
CA ALA A 20 -20.40 7.99 8.24
C ALA A 20 -19.65 7.24 7.14
N ALA A 21 -18.98 7.96 6.24
CA ALA A 21 -18.08 7.36 5.28
C ALA A 21 -17.00 6.63 6.09
N ALA A 22 -17.14 5.31 6.23
CA ALA A 22 -16.17 4.49 6.93
C ALA A 22 -14.86 4.60 6.16
N SER A 23 -13.89 5.33 6.73
CA SER A 23 -12.55 5.40 6.17
C SER A 23 -12.01 3.98 6.11
N THR A 24 -11.92 3.45 4.89
CA THR A 24 -11.39 2.11 4.66
C THR A 24 -9.90 2.15 4.97
N THR A 25 -9.42 1.21 5.77
CA THR A 25 -7.98 1.05 6.05
C THR A 25 -7.50 -0.24 5.42
N ILE A 26 -6.44 -0.15 4.62
CA ILE A 26 -5.75 -1.30 4.02
C ILE A 26 -4.41 -1.45 4.73
N ASN A 27 -4.16 -2.62 5.29
CA ASN A 27 -2.94 -2.97 6.02
C ASN A 27 -2.02 -3.78 5.12
N GLY A 28 -0.75 -3.41 5.09
CA GLY A 28 0.28 -4.17 4.42
C GLY A 28 1.55 -4.30 5.25
N ALA A 29 2.36 -5.29 4.93
CA ALA A 29 3.65 -5.48 5.56
C ALA A 29 4.65 -6.12 4.60
N GLY A 30 5.94 -5.86 4.80
CA GLY A 30 6.99 -6.60 4.10
C GLY A 30 8.26 -5.83 3.82
N ALA A 31 8.78 -6.02 2.61
CA ALA A 31 10.03 -5.46 2.11
C ALA A 31 10.29 -4.01 2.58
N THR A 32 11.48 -3.76 3.11
CA THR A 32 11.88 -2.42 3.56
C THR A 32 12.29 -1.53 2.39
N PHE A 33 12.74 -2.13 1.31
CA PHE A 33 13.21 -1.44 0.11
C PHE A 33 12.16 -0.50 -0.53
N PRO A 34 10.92 -0.93 -0.84
CA PRO A 34 9.91 -0.04 -1.43
C PRO A 34 9.26 0.92 -0.43
N HIS A 35 9.55 0.80 0.87
CA HIS A 35 8.87 1.55 1.93
C HIS A 35 8.81 3.07 1.70
N PRO A 36 9.90 3.76 1.30
CA PRO A 36 9.85 5.21 1.08
C PRO A 36 8.85 5.62 -0.01
N ILE A 37 8.71 4.81 -1.06
CA ILE A 37 7.77 5.05 -2.16
C ILE A 37 6.34 4.77 -1.69
N TYR A 38 6.12 3.64 -1.02
CA TYR A 38 4.79 3.27 -0.50
C TYR A 38 4.26 4.29 0.51
N ALA A 39 5.13 4.86 1.36
CA ALA A 39 4.73 5.91 2.29
C ALA A 39 4.20 7.16 1.54
N LYS A 40 4.86 7.55 0.44
CA LYS A 40 4.43 8.70 -0.37
C LYS A 40 3.15 8.44 -1.15
N TRP A 41 3.00 7.25 -1.72
CA TRP A 41 1.77 6.86 -2.39
C TRP A 41 0.59 6.74 -1.42
N ALA A 42 0.81 6.17 -0.23
CA ALA A 42 -0.20 6.08 0.82
C ALA A 42 -0.70 7.45 1.28
N GLU A 43 0.22 8.41 1.48
CA GLU A 43 -0.11 9.79 1.84
C GLU A 43 -0.99 10.44 0.77
N GLN A 44 -0.61 10.32 -0.50
CA GLN A 44 -1.35 10.93 -1.60
C GLN A 44 -2.70 10.25 -1.82
N TYR A 45 -2.73 8.92 -1.80
CA TYR A 45 -3.94 8.13 -1.96
C TYR A 45 -4.97 8.44 -0.87
N GLN A 46 -4.52 8.62 0.38
CA GLN A 46 -5.39 9.02 1.47
C GLN A 46 -5.96 10.43 1.26
N LYS A 47 -5.18 11.38 0.76
CA LYS A 47 -5.66 12.74 0.47
C LYS A 47 -6.74 12.75 -0.62
N GLU A 48 -6.59 11.91 -1.64
CA GLU A 48 -7.50 11.87 -2.79
C GLU A 48 -8.76 11.04 -2.54
N THR A 49 -8.65 9.95 -1.77
CA THR A 49 -9.74 8.96 -1.63
C THR A 49 -10.30 8.84 -0.22
N GLY A 50 -9.59 9.34 0.80
CA GLY A 50 -9.91 9.10 2.21
C GLY A 50 -9.57 7.69 2.71
N VAL A 51 -9.05 6.81 1.85
CA VAL A 51 -8.62 5.45 2.20
C VAL A 51 -7.23 5.50 2.81
N LYS A 52 -7.07 4.93 4.01
CA LYS A 52 -5.79 4.88 4.71
C LYS A 52 -5.03 3.62 4.31
N ILE A 53 -3.79 3.76 3.86
CA ILE A 53 -2.88 2.63 3.66
C ILE A 53 -1.89 2.62 4.83
N ASN A 54 -1.90 1.55 5.62
CA ASN A 54 -0.99 1.31 6.74
C ASN A 54 0.04 0.25 6.34
N TYR A 55 1.28 0.65 6.07
CA TYR A 55 2.33 -0.27 5.65
C TYR A 55 3.45 -0.40 6.69
N GLN A 56 3.80 -1.64 7.05
CA GLN A 56 4.84 -1.97 8.03
C GLN A 56 6.09 -2.54 7.35
N ALA A 57 7.19 -1.80 7.41
CA ALA A 57 8.48 -2.20 6.83
C ALA A 57 9.23 -3.15 7.77
N ILE A 58 8.88 -4.44 7.72
CA ILE A 58 9.40 -5.49 8.63
C ILE A 58 10.34 -6.49 7.93
N GLY A 59 10.59 -6.30 6.63
CA GLY A 59 11.36 -7.21 5.78
C GLY A 59 10.48 -8.22 5.04
N SER A 60 10.97 -8.70 3.88
CA SER A 60 10.23 -9.57 2.96
C SER A 60 9.69 -10.84 3.61
N GLY A 61 10.50 -11.53 4.42
CA GLY A 61 10.06 -12.74 5.14
C GLY A 61 8.96 -12.47 6.17
N GLY A 62 8.98 -11.31 6.82
CA GLY A 62 7.90 -10.88 7.72
C GLY A 62 6.60 -10.62 6.95
N GLY A 63 6.69 -9.96 5.79
CA GLY A 63 5.56 -9.70 4.90
C GLY A 63 4.89 -10.97 4.40
N ILE A 64 5.68 -11.92 3.86
CA ILE A 64 5.19 -13.22 3.38
C ILE A 64 4.46 -13.96 4.51
N ARG A 65 5.07 -14.04 5.71
CA ARG A 65 4.43 -14.70 6.85
C ARG A 65 3.10 -14.06 7.25
N GLN A 66 3.00 -12.74 7.22
CA GLN A 66 1.78 -12.02 7.61
C GLN A 66 0.67 -12.14 6.57
N ILE A 67 0.98 -12.08 5.27
CA ILE A 67 -0.04 -12.26 4.23
C ILE A 67 -0.54 -13.71 4.19
N THR A 68 0.35 -14.70 4.31
CA THR A 68 -0.03 -16.13 4.43
C THR A 68 -0.88 -16.40 5.68
N ALA A 69 -0.62 -15.70 6.78
CA ALA A 69 -1.42 -15.78 8.00
C ALA A 69 -2.71 -14.94 7.95
N ASN A 70 -3.00 -14.26 6.84
CA ASN A 70 -4.14 -13.34 6.68
C ASN A 70 -4.22 -12.25 7.76
N THR A 71 -3.07 -11.81 8.29
CA THR A 71 -3.02 -10.72 9.30
C THR A 71 -2.92 -9.33 8.66
N VAL A 72 -2.64 -9.28 7.36
CA VAL A 72 -2.56 -8.06 6.54
C VAL A 72 -3.29 -8.30 5.22
N ASP A 73 -3.71 -7.23 4.56
CA ASP A 73 -4.44 -7.26 3.29
C ASP A 73 -3.50 -7.47 2.09
N PHE A 74 -2.23 -7.05 2.20
CA PHE A 74 -1.22 -7.32 1.18
C PHE A 74 0.19 -7.51 1.77
N GLY A 75 0.98 -8.35 1.12
CA GLY A 75 2.40 -8.57 1.43
C GLY A 75 3.32 -8.00 0.36
N ALA A 76 4.44 -7.40 0.75
CA ALA A 76 5.48 -6.98 -0.19
C ALA A 76 6.77 -7.79 0.01
N THR A 77 7.40 -8.21 -1.09
CA THR A 77 8.63 -9.00 -1.03
C THR A 77 9.59 -8.59 -2.14
N ASP A 78 10.88 -8.49 -1.79
CA ASP A 78 11.99 -8.37 -2.75
C ASP A 78 12.45 -9.75 -3.27
N ALA A 79 11.90 -10.82 -2.71
CA ALA A 79 12.12 -12.21 -3.12
C ALA A 79 10.78 -12.80 -3.61
N PRO A 80 10.50 -12.74 -4.92
CA PRO A 80 9.27 -13.27 -5.51
C PRO A 80 9.02 -14.73 -5.11
N LEU A 81 7.80 -15.05 -4.69
CA LEU A 81 7.36 -16.43 -4.47
C LEU A 81 7.27 -17.19 -5.79
N THR A 82 7.47 -18.51 -5.72
CA THR A 82 7.23 -19.42 -6.84
C THR A 82 5.74 -19.52 -7.16
N ILE A 83 5.42 -19.94 -8.39
CA ILE A 83 4.02 -20.15 -8.81
C ILE A 83 3.33 -21.23 -7.95
N GLU A 84 4.07 -22.25 -7.51
CA GLU A 84 3.55 -23.30 -6.64
C GLU A 84 3.13 -22.76 -5.27
N GLU A 85 3.98 -21.93 -4.65
CA GLU A 85 3.67 -21.26 -3.37
C GLU A 85 2.48 -20.31 -3.51
N LEU A 86 2.43 -19.52 -4.59
CA LEU A 86 1.32 -18.60 -4.86
C LEU A 86 -0.01 -19.34 -5.04
N ASN A 87 -0.02 -20.42 -5.84
CA ASN A 87 -1.22 -21.23 -6.06
C ASN A 87 -1.69 -21.92 -4.79
N LYS A 88 -0.76 -22.43 -3.98
CA LYS A 88 -1.08 -23.07 -2.69
C LYS A 88 -1.81 -22.13 -1.74
N GLU A 89 -1.35 -20.88 -1.66
CA GLU A 89 -1.90 -19.87 -0.76
C GLU A 89 -3.01 -19.01 -1.42
N GLY A 90 -3.36 -19.30 -2.68
CA GLY A 90 -4.36 -18.53 -3.43
C GLY A 90 -3.97 -17.06 -3.69
N MET A 91 -2.67 -16.77 -3.73
CA MET A 91 -2.15 -15.42 -3.88
C MET A 91 -1.81 -15.09 -5.34
N ILE A 92 -1.93 -13.81 -5.69
CA ILE A 92 -1.43 -13.26 -6.96
C ILE A 92 -0.28 -12.31 -6.63
N GLN A 93 0.80 -12.38 -7.40
CA GLN A 93 1.97 -11.53 -7.22
C GLN A 93 2.29 -10.80 -8.52
N PHE A 94 2.49 -9.50 -8.44
CA PHE A 94 2.86 -8.63 -9.56
C PHE A 94 3.97 -7.66 -9.14
N PRO A 95 4.88 -7.29 -10.06
CA PRO A 95 5.95 -6.35 -9.76
C PRO A 95 5.39 -4.93 -9.56
N MET A 96 5.81 -4.25 -8.49
CA MET A 96 5.37 -2.88 -8.17
C MET A 96 6.49 -1.84 -8.34
N VAL A 97 7.65 -2.10 -7.75
CA VAL A 97 8.82 -1.23 -7.82
C VAL A 97 10.02 -2.11 -8.13
N MET A 98 10.76 -1.75 -9.17
CA MET A 98 12.05 -2.36 -9.50
C MET A 98 13.08 -1.24 -9.59
N VAL A 99 14.27 -1.47 -9.04
CA VAL A 99 15.40 -0.56 -9.26
C VAL A 99 16.37 -1.18 -10.24
N LEU A 100 16.73 -0.36 -11.23
CA LEU A 100 17.78 -0.66 -12.18
C LEU A 100 19.04 0.09 -11.75
N SER A 101 20.09 -0.66 -11.44
CA SER A 101 21.40 -0.09 -11.14
C SER A 101 22.24 -0.05 -12.42
N PHE A 102 22.77 1.12 -12.77
CA PHE A 102 23.72 1.29 -13.88
C PHE A 102 25.13 1.48 -13.34
N GLN A 103 26.11 0.82 -13.96
CA GLN A 103 27.53 1.07 -13.74
C GLN A 103 28.17 1.53 -15.05
N LEU A 104 28.90 2.65 -15.01
CA LEU A 104 29.67 3.17 -16.14
C LEU A 104 31.16 2.96 -15.89
N LEU A 105 31.89 2.52 -16.92
CA LEU A 105 33.35 2.47 -16.91
C LEU A 105 33.91 3.90 -16.98
N THR A 106 34.70 4.31 -15.99
CA THR A 106 35.38 5.61 -15.94
C THR A 106 36.36 5.85 -17.11
N SER A 107 36.80 4.78 -17.80
CA SER A 107 37.73 4.86 -18.93
C SER A 107 37.16 5.54 -20.20
N LEU A 108 35.84 5.67 -20.33
CA LEU A 108 35.21 6.25 -21.52
C LEU A 108 35.13 7.79 -21.49
N ALA A 109 35.36 8.42 -20.34
CA ALA A 109 35.32 9.89 -20.21
C ALA A 109 36.60 10.58 -20.71
N LEU A 110 37.73 9.85 -20.80
CA LEU A 110 39.04 10.42 -21.11
C LEU A 110 39.42 10.37 -22.60
N THR A 111 38.62 9.73 -23.45
CA THR A 111 38.98 9.49 -24.87
C THR A 111 38.54 10.61 -25.82
N GLN A 112 37.77 11.61 -25.35
CA GLN A 112 37.23 12.69 -26.21
C GLN A 112 37.94 14.06 -26.06
N VAL A 113 39.02 14.17 -25.27
CA VAL A 113 39.74 15.45 -25.01
C VAL A 113 41.10 15.53 -25.71
N LYS A 114 41.44 14.58 -26.60
CA LYS A 114 42.56 14.73 -27.54
C LYS A 114 42.02 14.86 -28.97
N LEU A 115 41.39 15.98 -29.24
CA LEU A 115 41.28 16.51 -30.61
C LEU A 115 42.61 17.23 -30.92
N ASN A 116 43.18 16.90 -32.08
CA ASN A 116 44.37 17.54 -32.67
C ASN A 116 44.21 19.06 -32.78
#